data_AF-A0A1Q7KB67-F1
#
_entry.id   AF-A0A1Q7KB67-F1
#
_cell.length_a   1.000
_cell.length_b   1.000
_cell.length_c   1.000
_cell.angle_alpha   90.00
_cell.angle_beta   90.00
_cell.angle_gamma   90.00
#
_symmetry.space_group_name_H-M   'P 1'
#
loop_
_entity.id
_entity.type
_entity.pdbx_description
1 polymer ?
#
loop_
_entity_poly.entity_id
_entity_poly.type
_entity_poly.pdbx_seq_one_letter_code
_entity_poly.pdbx_strand_id
1 'polypeptide(L)'
;MNDRRAFFQSTIGKLLQEVARRTEERVAPKRWFRPPGAAPEVAFVAACTRCGDCIDVCPVHAILKMPANGSGLAAGTPYLDPTTRACIACEDMPCAAACQTGALTRVPWEQVHMGILELDPQRCITFQGAECGVCARACPIGERALALDDRGRPVLKPEGCVGCGVCVTACVTIPSSLKLRLA
;
A
#
# COMPACT_ATOMS: atom_id res chain seq x y z
N MET A 1 45.01 -1.78 -9.52
CA MET A 1 44.47 -3.06 -9.01
C MET A 1 43.42 -2.77 -7.93
N ASN A 2 42.15 -2.52 -8.27
CA ASN A 2 41.02 -2.69 -7.33
C ASN A 2 39.62 -2.62 -7.97
N ASP A 3 39.39 -3.31 -9.10
CA ASP A 3 38.11 -3.25 -9.82
C ASP A 3 37.51 -4.63 -10.15
N ARG A 4 37.71 -5.60 -9.25
CA ARG A 4 37.14 -6.96 -9.36
C ARG A 4 36.32 -7.39 -8.13
N ARG A 5 36.62 -6.82 -6.95
CA ARG A 5 35.88 -7.08 -5.71
C ARG A 5 34.50 -6.43 -5.69
N ALA A 6 34.36 -5.23 -6.26
CA ALA A 6 33.09 -4.50 -6.29
C ALA A 6 32.03 -5.19 -7.18
N PHE A 7 32.43 -5.72 -8.33
CA PHE A 7 31.53 -6.44 -9.24
C PHE A 7 31.02 -7.75 -8.62
N PHE A 8 31.90 -8.54 -7.99
CA PHE A 8 31.54 -9.82 -7.38
C PHE A 8 30.60 -9.68 -6.16
N GLN A 9 30.81 -8.64 -5.34
CA GLN A 9 29.93 -8.33 -4.21
C GLN A 9 28.52 -7.92 -4.67
N SER A 10 28.41 -7.20 -5.78
CA SER A 10 27.11 -6.80 -6.34
C SER A 10 26.30 -7.98 -6.88
N THR A 11 26.97 -8.96 -7.50
CA THR A 11 26.31 -10.14 -8.08
C THR A 11 25.83 -11.12 -7.01
N ILE A 12 26.62 -11.34 -5.95
CA ILE A 12 26.21 -12.16 -4.81
C ILE A 12 25.04 -11.50 -4.06
N GLY A 13 25.09 -10.19 -3.83
CA GLY A 13 23.99 -9.45 -3.19
C GLY A 13 22.68 -9.55 -3.98
N LYS A 14 22.73 -9.40 -5.31
CA LYS A 14 21.56 -9.56 -6.19
C LYS A 14 21.02 -11.00 -6.17
N LEU A 15 21.90 -12.00 -6.17
CA LEU A 15 21.49 -13.41 -6.09
C LEU A 15 20.83 -13.73 -4.76
N LEU A 16 21.37 -13.23 -3.64
CA LEU A 16 20.78 -13.41 -2.30
C LEU A 16 19.42 -12.74 -2.19
N GLN A 17 19.27 -11.53 -2.72
CA GLN A 17 17.97 -10.83 -2.77
C GLN A 17 16.94 -11.60 -3.62
N GLU A 18 17.35 -12.13 -4.78
CA GLU A 18 16.47 -12.90 -5.64
C GLU A 18 16.06 -14.24 -4.99
N VAL A 19 16.97 -14.92 -4.29
CA VAL A 19 16.67 -16.14 -3.54
C VAL A 19 15.73 -15.84 -2.37
N ALA A 20 15.94 -14.74 -1.64
CA ALA A 20 15.05 -14.30 -0.56
C ALA A 20 13.63 -14.04 -1.10
N ARG A 21 13.51 -13.25 -2.18
CA ARG A 21 12.23 -12.95 -2.84
C ARG A 21 11.48 -14.21 -3.26
N ARG A 22 12.16 -15.17 -3.91
CA ARG A 22 11.56 -16.45 -4.32
C ARG A 22 11.14 -17.32 -3.14
N THR A 23 11.86 -17.25 -2.03
CA THR A 23 11.51 -18.01 -0.82
C THR A 23 10.28 -17.39 -0.16
N GLU A 24 10.18 -16.06 -0.09
CA GLU A 24 8.98 -15.37 0.39
C GLU A 24 7.74 -15.73 -0.44
N GLU A 25 7.86 -15.75 -1.77
CA GLU A 25 6.75 -16.11 -2.67
C GLU A 25 6.22 -17.53 -2.46
N ARG A 26 7.08 -18.48 -2.03
CA ARG A 26 6.66 -19.85 -1.73
C ARG A 26 6.04 -20.00 -0.33
N VAL A 27 6.53 -19.23 0.64
CA VAL A 27 6.12 -19.35 2.06
C VAL A 27 4.87 -18.53 2.37
N ALA A 28 4.67 -17.39 1.70
CA ALA A 28 3.52 -16.51 1.86
C ALA A 28 2.86 -16.19 0.50
N PRO A 29 2.18 -17.18 -0.13
CA PRO A 29 1.62 -17.01 -1.48
C PRO A 29 0.46 -16.00 -1.54
N LYS A 30 -0.17 -15.72 -0.40
CA LYS A 30 -1.31 -14.81 -0.28
C LYS A 30 -0.84 -13.49 0.30
N ARG A 31 -0.77 -12.46 -0.54
CA ARG A 31 -0.45 -11.09 -0.14
C ARG A 31 -1.70 -10.39 0.39
N TRP A 32 -1.49 -9.41 1.27
CA TRP A 32 -2.54 -8.61 1.90
C TRP A 32 -2.16 -7.15 1.87
N PHE A 33 -3.13 -6.23 1.82
CA PHE A 33 -2.84 -4.81 1.99
C PHE A 33 -2.44 -4.60 3.45
N ARG A 34 -1.20 -4.17 3.69
CA ARG A 34 -0.70 -3.92 5.05
C ARG A 34 -0.87 -2.45 5.41
N PRO A 35 -0.99 -2.13 6.72
CA PRO A 35 -0.93 -0.74 7.19
C PRO A 35 0.36 -0.02 6.74
N PRO A 36 0.38 1.32 6.73
CA PRO A 36 1.54 2.08 6.32
C PRO A 36 2.76 1.76 7.20
N GLY A 37 3.93 1.70 6.57
CA GLY A 37 5.20 1.42 7.27
C GLY A 37 5.45 -0.06 7.57
N ALA A 38 4.66 -0.98 7.01
CA ALA A 38 4.87 -2.41 7.20
C ALA A 38 6.21 -2.90 6.62
N ALA A 39 6.90 -3.73 7.40
CA ALA A 39 8.03 -4.51 6.92
C ALA A 39 7.61 -5.46 5.77
N PRO A 40 8.57 -6.01 5.00
CA PRO A 40 8.29 -7.07 4.03
C PRO A 40 7.51 -8.23 4.66
N GLU A 41 6.59 -8.84 3.91
CA GLU A 41 5.54 -9.73 4.44
C GLU A 41 6.05 -10.79 5.43
N VAL A 42 7.15 -11.48 5.12
CA VAL A 42 7.70 -12.50 6.00
C VAL A 42 8.25 -11.89 7.30
N ALA A 43 9.01 -10.80 7.20
CA ALA A 43 9.52 -10.08 8.38
C ALA A 43 8.38 -9.48 9.21
N PHE A 44 7.35 -8.95 8.55
CA PHE A 44 6.16 -8.41 9.19
C PHE A 44 5.41 -9.46 10.00
N VAL A 45 5.10 -10.61 9.39
CA VAL A 45 4.37 -11.70 10.06
C VAL A 45 5.17 -12.27 11.24
N ALA A 46 6.51 -12.32 11.13
CA ALA A 46 7.40 -12.76 12.19
C ALA A 46 7.48 -11.75 13.35
N ALA A 47 7.56 -10.45 13.06
CA ALA A 47 7.69 -9.39 14.06
C ALA A 47 6.37 -8.99 14.72
N CYS A 48 5.23 -9.19 14.05
CA CYS A 48 3.92 -8.78 14.56
C CYS A 48 3.45 -9.69 15.71
N THR A 49 3.25 -9.11 16.89
CA THR A 49 2.73 -9.81 18.08
C THR A 49 1.23 -9.99 18.09
N ARG A 50 0.50 -9.40 17.13
CA ARG A 50 -0.97 -9.46 17.02
C ARG A 50 -1.70 -8.82 18.21
N CYS A 51 -1.05 -7.87 18.91
CA CYS A 51 -1.61 -7.15 20.06
C CYS A 51 -2.88 -6.39 19.71
N GLY A 52 -2.91 -5.71 18.56
CA GLY A 52 -4.06 -4.91 18.13
C GLY A 52 -3.88 -3.40 18.30
N ASP A 53 -2.80 -2.93 18.93
CA ASP A 53 -2.62 -1.51 19.24
C ASP A 53 -2.76 -0.58 18.01
N CYS A 54 -2.22 -1.00 16.86
CA CYS A 54 -2.36 -0.25 15.60
C CYS A 54 -3.81 -0.14 15.09
N ILE A 55 -4.68 -1.11 15.42
CA ILE A 55 -6.11 -1.11 15.09
C ILE A 55 -6.82 -0.07 15.96
N ASP A 56 -6.55 -0.09 17.26
CA ASP A 56 -7.23 0.75 18.24
C ASP A 56 -6.94 2.24 18.04
N VAL A 57 -5.71 2.58 17.64
CA VAL A 57 -5.30 3.98 17.39
C VAL A 57 -5.63 4.48 15.98
N CYS A 58 -6.22 3.66 15.11
CA CYS A 58 -6.57 4.08 13.75
C CYS A 58 -7.84 4.95 13.78
N PRO A 59 -7.76 6.27 13.49
CA PRO A 59 -8.89 7.18 13.69
C PRO A 59 -10.08 6.90 12.77
N VAL A 60 -9.80 6.31 11.60
CA VAL A 60 -10.83 5.92 10.63
C VAL A 60 -11.11 4.42 10.67
N HIS A 61 -10.54 3.67 11.62
CA HIS A 61 -10.66 2.22 11.78
C HIS A 61 -10.54 1.45 10.45
N ALA A 62 -9.61 1.87 9.59
CA ALA A 62 -9.33 1.23 8.30
C ALA A 62 -8.55 -0.09 8.48
N ILE A 63 -7.86 -0.24 9.61
CA ILE A 63 -7.08 -1.44 9.93
C ILE A 63 -7.99 -2.47 10.59
N LEU A 64 -8.02 -3.66 10.01
CA LEU A 64 -8.80 -4.80 10.43
C LEU A 64 -7.88 -5.92 10.91
N LYS A 65 -8.41 -6.81 11.75
CA LYS A 65 -7.71 -8.02 12.19
C LYS A 65 -7.96 -9.14 11.20
N MET A 66 -6.89 -9.74 10.69
CA MET A 66 -6.99 -10.84 9.73
C MET A 66 -7.73 -12.04 10.34
N PRO A 67 -8.73 -12.64 9.65
CA PRO A 67 -9.47 -13.78 10.15
C PRO A 67 -8.55 -14.98 10.41
N ALA A 68 -8.92 -15.80 11.40
CA ALA A 68 -8.17 -17.01 11.75
C ALA A 68 -8.17 -18.04 10.61
N ASN A 69 -9.32 -18.21 9.96
CA ASN A 69 -9.51 -19.19 8.90
C ASN A 69 -9.05 -18.63 7.55
N GLY A 70 -8.26 -19.40 6.80
CA GLY A 70 -7.86 -19.05 5.44
C GLY A 70 -6.76 -17.99 5.31
N SER A 71 -6.11 -17.62 6.42
CA SER A 71 -5.04 -16.61 6.46
C SER A 71 -3.67 -17.17 6.83
N GLY A 72 -3.58 -18.46 7.17
CA GLY A 72 -2.32 -19.12 7.51
C GLY A 72 -1.53 -18.37 8.59
N LEU A 73 -0.24 -18.15 8.35
CA LEU A 73 0.64 -17.44 9.29
C LEU A 73 0.23 -15.97 9.51
N ALA A 74 -0.49 -15.36 8.57
CA ALA A 74 -1.00 -14.00 8.70
C ALA A 74 -2.24 -13.88 9.61
N ALA A 75 -2.81 -14.99 10.09
CA ALA A 75 -3.94 -14.96 11.01
C ALA A 75 -3.69 -14.03 12.20
N GLY A 76 -4.66 -13.16 12.51
CA GLY A 76 -4.59 -12.20 13.61
C GLY A 76 -3.68 -10.98 13.40
N THR A 77 -2.92 -10.92 12.30
CA THR A 77 -2.12 -9.73 11.96
C THR A 77 -3.01 -8.62 11.38
N PRO A 78 -2.60 -7.33 11.45
CA PRO A 78 -3.40 -6.24 10.92
C PRO A 78 -3.31 -6.15 9.39
N TYR A 79 -4.44 -5.83 8.74
CA TYR A 79 -4.54 -5.60 7.31
C TYR A 79 -5.53 -4.49 6.98
N LEU A 80 -5.52 -4.04 5.73
CA LEU A 80 -6.46 -3.07 5.18
C LEU A 80 -7.38 -3.74 4.17
N ASP A 81 -8.62 -3.27 4.10
CA ASP A 81 -9.47 -3.44 2.92
C ASP A 81 -9.76 -2.06 2.32
N PRO A 82 -8.94 -1.62 1.35
CA PRO A 82 -9.07 -0.29 0.76
C PRO A 82 -10.38 -0.08 -0.03
N THR A 83 -11.13 -1.15 -0.31
CA THR A 83 -12.41 -1.07 -1.02
C THR A 83 -13.58 -0.82 -0.07
N THR A 84 -13.46 -1.29 1.18
CA THR A 84 -14.45 -1.07 2.23
C THR A 84 -14.16 0.21 3.01
N ARG A 85 -12.91 0.42 3.42
CA ARG A 85 -12.50 1.63 4.15
C ARG A 85 -11.04 1.97 3.90
N ALA A 86 -10.83 3.10 3.25
CA ALA A 86 -9.51 3.59 2.90
C ALA A 86 -8.70 4.06 4.14
N CYS A 87 -7.39 3.90 4.07
CA CYS A 87 -6.46 4.61 4.95
C CYS A 87 -6.44 6.10 4.54
N ILE A 88 -6.57 7.03 5.47
CA ILE A 88 -6.57 8.47 5.15
C ILE A 88 -5.17 9.10 5.13
N ALA A 89 -4.12 8.29 5.23
CA ALA A 89 -2.74 8.73 5.28
C ALA A 89 -2.45 9.81 6.35
N CYS A 90 -2.74 9.50 7.61
CA CYS A 90 -2.50 10.41 8.74
C CYS A 90 -1.03 10.89 8.78
N GLU A 91 -0.84 12.19 8.99
CA GLU A 91 0.48 12.83 9.03
C GLU A 91 1.40 12.22 10.10
N ASP A 92 0.86 11.91 11.27
CA ASP A 92 1.58 11.41 12.45
C ASP A 92 1.72 9.87 12.51
N MET A 93 1.13 9.15 11.54
CA MET A 93 1.10 7.69 11.43
C MET A 93 0.89 6.98 12.78
N PRO A 94 -0.26 7.15 13.46
CA PRO A 94 -0.46 6.65 14.82
C PRO A 94 -0.38 5.11 14.88
N CYS A 95 -0.79 4.42 13.81
CA CYS A 95 -0.69 2.97 13.70
C CYS A 95 0.76 2.45 13.73
N ALA A 96 1.69 3.14 13.05
CA ALA A 96 3.10 2.81 13.09
C ALA A 96 3.74 3.25 14.42
N ALA A 97 3.31 4.38 14.98
CA ALA A 97 3.73 4.87 16.29
C ALA A 97 3.46 3.88 17.43
N ALA A 98 2.29 3.24 17.40
CA ALA A 98 1.86 2.29 18.41
C ALA A 98 2.59 0.94 18.31
N CYS A 99 3.29 0.66 17.20
CA CYS A 99 3.95 -0.62 17.00
C CYS A 99 5.29 -0.70 17.72
N GLN A 100 5.33 -1.39 18.87
CA GLN A 100 6.54 -1.53 19.67
C GLN A 100 7.58 -2.50 19.07
N THR A 101 7.15 -3.46 18.24
CA THR A 101 8.05 -4.48 17.69
C THR A 101 8.75 -4.08 16.40
N GLY A 102 8.38 -2.94 15.82
CA GLY A 102 8.89 -2.50 14.52
C GLY A 102 8.29 -3.26 13.31
N ALA A 103 7.24 -4.06 13.51
CA ALA A 103 6.49 -4.65 12.39
C ALA A 103 5.90 -3.56 11.48
N LEU A 104 5.44 -2.46 12.09
CA LEU A 104 5.16 -1.19 11.42
C LEU A 104 6.18 -0.16 11.90
N THR A 105 6.74 0.63 10.99
CA THR A 105 7.71 1.68 11.30
C THR A 105 7.26 3.02 10.72
N ARG A 106 7.44 4.10 11.48
CA ARG A 106 7.22 5.46 10.95
C ARG A 106 8.27 5.75 9.88
N VAL A 107 7.80 6.01 8.67
CA VAL A 107 8.64 6.38 7.52
C VAL A 107 8.00 7.60 6.83
N PRO A 108 8.76 8.39 6.07
CA PRO A 108 8.18 9.39 5.18
C PRO A 108 7.15 8.75 4.25
N TRP A 109 6.05 9.47 3.94
CA TRP A 109 4.97 8.95 3.08
C TRP A 109 5.46 8.55 1.69
N GLU A 110 6.54 9.18 1.20
CA GLU A 110 7.21 8.87 -0.07
C GLU A 110 7.80 7.44 -0.10
N GLN A 111 8.02 6.82 1.06
CA GLN A 111 8.53 5.46 1.18
C GLN A 111 7.42 4.43 1.44
N VAL A 112 6.17 4.87 1.58
CA VAL A 112 5.04 3.98 1.84
C VAL A 112 4.44 3.51 0.52
N HIS A 113 4.38 2.19 0.34
CA HIS A 113 3.69 1.57 -0.79
C HIS A 113 2.78 0.44 -0.29
N MET A 114 1.50 0.74 -0.04
CA MET A 114 0.52 -0.26 0.41
C MET A 114 -0.10 -1.03 -0.76
N GLY A 115 -0.13 -0.43 -1.95
CA GLY A 115 -0.73 -1.03 -3.14
C GLY A 115 -0.51 -0.18 -4.39
N ILE A 116 -0.84 -0.74 -5.54
CA ILE A 116 -0.71 -0.10 -6.85
C ILE A 116 -2.10 0.30 -7.34
N LEU A 117 -2.26 1.59 -7.64
CA LEU A 117 -3.48 2.16 -8.15
C LEU A 117 -3.54 2.01 -9.67
N GLU A 118 -4.70 1.57 -10.16
CA GLU A 118 -5.00 1.47 -11.59
C GLU A 118 -6.29 2.22 -11.89
N LEU A 119 -6.33 2.86 -13.05
CA LEU A 119 -7.48 3.57 -13.58
C LEU A 119 -8.06 2.77 -14.75
N ASP A 120 -9.39 2.63 -14.79
CA ASP A 120 -10.15 2.14 -15.93
C ASP A 120 -10.76 3.33 -16.70
N PRO A 121 -10.18 3.71 -17.85
CA PRO A 121 -10.69 4.83 -18.65
C PRO A 121 -12.09 4.57 -19.22
N GLN A 122 -12.51 3.33 -19.38
CA GLN A 122 -13.83 3.01 -19.93
C GLN A 122 -14.96 3.33 -18.95
N ARG A 123 -14.69 3.24 -17.64
CA ARG A 123 -15.65 3.57 -16.58
C ARG A 123 -15.62 5.03 -16.18
N CYS A 124 -14.45 5.65 -16.28
CA CYS A 124 -14.25 6.99 -15.76
C CYS A 124 -15.03 8.02 -16.59
N ILE A 125 -15.99 8.68 -15.96
CA ILE A 125 -16.91 9.62 -16.61
C ILE A 125 -16.22 10.81 -17.28
N THR A 126 -14.99 11.15 -16.87
CA THR A 126 -14.19 12.20 -17.53
C THR A 126 -13.75 11.81 -18.94
N PHE A 127 -13.60 10.52 -19.23
CA PHE A 127 -13.33 10.02 -20.58
C PHE A 127 -14.60 9.93 -21.42
N GLN A 128 -15.77 10.14 -20.81
CA GLN A 128 -17.09 10.18 -21.46
C GLN A 128 -17.59 11.63 -21.61
N GLY A 129 -16.77 12.63 -21.29
CA GLY A 129 -17.09 14.05 -21.46
C GLY A 129 -17.74 14.73 -20.26
N ALA A 130 -17.93 14.04 -19.13
CA ALA A 130 -18.44 14.65 -17.90
C ALA A 130 -17.31 15.26 -17.05
N GLU A 131 -17.58 16.37 -16.39
CA GLU A 131 -16.61 16.98 -15.48
C GLU A 131 -16.57 16.23 -14.15
N CYS A 132 -15.38 15.77 -13.74
CA CYS A 132 -15.17 15.14 -12.45
C CYS A 132 -13.69 15.26 -12.04
N GLY A 133 -13.44 15.38 -10.74
CA GLY A 133 -12.08 15.47 -10.19
C GLY A 133 -12.01 15.04 -8.73
N VAL A 134 -13.03 14.31 -8.26
CA VAL A 134 -13.19 13.94 -6.85
C VAL A 134 -12.02 13.09 -6.36
N CYS A 135 -11.50 12.20 -7.20
CA CYS A 135 -10.38 11.33 -6.87
C CYS A 135 -9.08 12.12 -6.61
N ALA A 136 -8.78 13.13 -7.44
CA ALA A 136 -7.62 14.00 -7.28
C ALA A 136 -7.78 14.91 -6.05
N ARG A 137 -8.94 15.56 -5.88
CA ARG A 137 -9.21 16.44 -4.74
C ARG A 137 -9.22 15.72 -3.39
N ALA A 138 -9.70 14.47 -3.36
CA ALA A 138 -9.71 13.67 -2.14
C ALA A 138 -8.36 13.01 -1.84
N CYS A 139 -7.39 13.04 -2.76
CA CYS A 139 -6.11 12.35 -2.55
C CYS A 139 -5.31 13.03 -1.43
N PRO A 140 -5.00 12.33 -0.32
CA PRO A 140 -4.26 12.94 0.78
C PRO A 140 -2.80 13.24 0.43
N ILE A 141 -2.25 12.61 -0.62
CA ILE A 141 -0.90 12.87 -1.12
C ILE A 141 -0.87 14.03 -2.13
N GLY A 142 -2.06 14.43 -2.63
CA GLY A 142 -2.23 15.49 -3.61
C GLY A 142 -1.68 15.14 -5.00
N GLU A 143 -1.30 16.18 -5.74
CA GLU A 143 -0.88 16.09 -7.15
C GLU A 143 0.39 15.27 -7.38
N ARG A 144 1.14 14.93 -6.32
CA ARG A 144 2.29 14.01 -6.41
C ARG A 144 1.86 12.58 -6.72
N ALA A 145 0.64 12.19 -6.34
CA ALA A 145 0.10 10.85 -6.57
C ALA A 145 -0.99 10.83 -7.65
N LEU A 146 -1.85 11.85 -7.66
CA LEU A 146 -3.01 11.89 -8.54
C LEU A 146 -3.36 13.33 -8.90
N ALA A 147 -3.23 13.67 -10.17
CA ALA A 147 -3.53 14.99 -10.72
C ALA A 147 -4.65 14.90 -11.77
N LEU A 148 -5.08 16.04 -12.30
CA LEU A 148 -5.91 16.12 -13.50
C LEU A 148 -5.08 16.68 -14.66
N ASP A 149 -5.29 16.18 -15.88
CA ASP A 149 -4.74 16.79 -17.09
C ASP A 149 -5.52 18.05 -17.50
N ASP A 150 -5.07 18.72 -18.56
CA ASP A 150 -5.72 19.94 -19.09
C ASP A 150 -7.18 19.72 -19.56
N ARG A 151 -7.59 18.46 -19.73
CA ARG A 151 -8.95 18.06 -20.09
C ARG A 151 -9.76 17.59 -18.88
N GLY A 152 -9.24 17.79 -17.66
CA GLY A 152 -9.88 17.37 -16.42
C GLY A 152 -9.88 15.85 -16.19
N ARG A 153 -9.03 15.07 -16.89
CA ARG A 153 -8.96 13.61 -16.74
C ARG A 153 -7.91 13.22 -15.71
N PRO A 154 -8.17 12.20 -14.87
CA PRO A 154 -7.21 11.79 -13.85
C PRO A 154 -5.92 11.23 -14.45
N VAL A 155 -4.79 11.71 -13.96
CA VAL A 155 -3.44 11.24 -14.27
C VAL A 155 -2.82 10.66 -13.00
N LEU A 156 -2.59 9.34 -13.01
CA LEU A 156 -1.91 8.65 -11.92
C LEU A 156 -0.40 8.89 -12.00
N LYS A 157 0.23 9.17 -10.86
CA LYS A 157 1.68 9.25 -10.68
C LYS A 157 2.12 8.16 -9.69
N PRO A 158 2.44 6.95 -10.17
CA PRO A 158 2.71 5.79 -9.32
C PRO A 158 3.78 6.03 -8.26
N GLU A 159 4.81 6.82 -8.59
CA GLU A 159 5.92 7.18 -7.71
C GLU A 159 5.50 7.94 -6.46
N GLY A 160 4.43 8.74 -6.51
CA GLY A 160 3.87 9.41 -5.34
C GLY A 160 2.68 8.66 -4.72
N CYS A 161 2.15 7.64 -5.39
CA CYS A 161 0.98 6.91 -4.91
C CYS A 161 1.36 5.93 -3.79
N VAL A 162 0.77 6.15 -2.62
CA VAL A 162 1.02 5.28 -1.44
C VAL A 162 0.06 4.10 -1.32
N GLY A 163 -0.92 4.01 -2.24
CA GLY A 163 -1.90 2.92 -2.26
C GLY A 163 -2.95 2.96 -1.15
N CYS A 164 -3.30 4.14 -0.62
CA CYS A 164 -4.19 4.29 0.53
C CYS A 164 -5.69 4.02 0.27
N GLY A 165 -6.12 4.15 -0.99
CA GLY A 165 -7.49 3.80 -1.42
C GLY A 165 -8.52 4.92 -1.32
N VAL A 166 -8.18 6.11 -0.80
CA VAL A 166 -9.15 7.22 -0.64
C VAL A 166 -9.83 7.57 -1.97
N CYS A 167 -9.07 7.58 -3.06
CA CYS A 167 -9.58 7.84 -4.40
C CYS A 167 -10.50 6.73 -4.93
N VAL A 168 -10.30 5.48 -4.51
CA VAL A 168 -11.17 4.34 -4.85
C VAL A 168 -12.52 4.50 -4.18
N THR A 169 -12.53 4.83 -2.88
CA THR A 169 -13.76 5.04 -2.09
C THR A 169 -14.48 6.33 -2.45
N ALA A 170 -13.77 7.36 -2.91
CA ALA A 170 -14.34 8.64 -3.32
C ALA A 170 -14.92 8.65 -4.74
N CYS A 171 -14.62 7.62 -5.55
CA CYS A 171 -15.06 7.57 -6.94
C CYS A 171 -16.59 7.46 -7.03
N VAL A 172 -17.19 8.26 -7.91
CA VAL A 172 -18.66 8.32 -8.09
C VAL A 172 -19.23 7.18 -8.94
N THR A 173 -18.38 6.38 -9.59
CA THR A 173 -18.84 5.29 -10.46
C THR A 173 -19.01 4.00 -9.67
N ILE A 174 -19.96 3.16 -10.11
CA ILE A 174 -20.21 1.83 -9.53
C ILE A 174 -20.15 0.80 -10.65
N PRO A 175 -19.15 -0.12 -10.67
CA PRO A 175 -17.98 -0.17 -9.79
C PRO A 175 -17.05 1.04 -9.96
N SER A 176 -16.19 1.27 -8.96
CA SER A 176 -15.19 2.35 -9.01
C SER A 176 -14.35 2.25 -10.29
N SER A 177 -14.05 3.41 -10.87
CA SER A 177 -13.15 3.53 -12.02
C SER A 177 -11.69 3.38 -11.61
N LEU A 178 -11.42 3.38 -10.31
CA LEU A 178 -10.11 3.20 -9.73
C LEU A 178 -10.10 1.88 -8.96
N LYS A 179 -9.02 1.11 -9.09
CA LYS A 179 -8.83 -0.14 -8.36
C LYS A 179 -7.43 -0.20 -7.77
N LEU A 180 -7.33 -0.78 -6.58
CA LEU A 180 -6.04 -1.12 -5.99
C LEU A 180 -5.74 -2.58 -6.24
N ARG A 181 -4.49 -2.87 -6.57
CA ARG A 181 -3.93 -4.21 -6.55
C ARG A 181 -2.72 -4.25 -5.63
N LEU A 182 -2.38 -5.45 -5.19
CA LEU A 182 -1.14 -5.67 -4.46
C LEU A 182 0.05 -5.56 -5.43
N ALA A 183 1.16 -5.03 -4.93
CA ALA A 183 2.44 -5.00 -5.63
C ALA A 183 3.06 -6.40 -5.64
#